data_AF-A0A9D3YG72-F1
#
_entry.id   AF-A0A9D3YG72-F1
#
_cell.length_a   1.000
_cell.length_b   1.000
_cell.length_c   1.000
_cell.angle_alpha   90.00
_cell.angle_beta   90.00
_cell.angle_gamma   90.00
#
_symmetry.space_group_name_H-M   'P 1'
#
loop_
_entity.id
_entity.type
_entity.pdbx_description
1 polymer ?
#
loop_
_entity_poly.entity_id
_entity_poly.type
_entity_poly.pdbx_seq_one_letter_code
_entity_poly.pdbx_strand_id
1 'polypeptide(L)'
;MIDDTKTLLRDLLSEYNKNVRPVRKQDDTINVTVQMYVKSIQEFDEVSEKFSVVAGFLIIWKDISMMWDPAGYGGAYQILTSYDDVWVPELILTSPSDDVESLGATWNRIRYYADGTAVWIPVKLVKSTCAVDVKIFPFDTQTCTLSFSAMGYEFNEVFIMPETDQADMALFTEHPMWDVVDNTASSERFGSSWQVSFGFKLKRKPEYVIVNVLLPILFLSILNLVVFLLVPESGERIAYCITVLLSIAVFMTIVSAMLPRTSKPVPIISFKLMIDIAISSAITVVAILNLRIYNKDPESPVPKWLIGIYRILTCTLCCKRKIEPLEMRTLLRKTSKAIRIQTVKAISTAENDNNFEKQPSDLTVEERITWKNISYMIDGVALCLFSLAAIGSFAVFMIIVTGRSK
;
A
#
# COMPACT_ATOMS: atom_id res chain seq x y z
N MET A 1 -1.22 -52.61 -33.37
CA MET A 1 -2.05 -52.19 -34.52
C MET A 1 -3.23 -51.35 -33.99
N ILE A 2 -3.87 -50.51 -34.81
CA ILE A 2 -4.98 -49.65 -34.34
C ILE A 2 -6.15 -50.47 -33.78
N ASP A 3 -6.40 -51.66 -34.33
CA ASP A 3 -7.48 -52.55 -33.89
C ASP A 3 -7.21 -53.17 -32.51
N ASP A 4 -5.95 -53.40 -32.14
CA ASP A 4 -5.58 -53.91 -30.82
C ASP A 4 -5.93 -52.89 -29.72
N THR A 5 -5.63 -51.60 -29.95
CA THR A 5 -5.95 -50.53 -29.00
C THR A 5 -7.44 -50.28 -28.86
N LYS A 6 -8.20 -50.40 -29.96
CA LYS A 6 -9.67 -50.31 -29.92
C LYS A 6 -10.30 -51.46 -29.14
N THR A 7 -9.76 -52.67 -29.30
CA THR A 7 -10.24 -53.87 -28.61
C THR A 7 -9.92 -53.75 -27.12
N LEU A 8 -8.68 -53.39 -26.76
CA LEU A 8 -8.27 -53.10 -25.39
C LEU A 8 -9.21 -52.11 -24.69
N LEU A 9 -9.48 -50.97 -25.33
CA LEU A 9 -10.34 -49.95 -24.74
C LEU A 9 -11.78 -50.46 -24.53
N ARG A 10 -12.30 -51.25 -25.47
CA ARG A 10 -13.64 -51.85 -25.35
C ARG A 10 -13.69 -52.84 -24.19
N ASP A 11 -12.70 -53.71 -24.08
CA ASP A 11 -12.64 -54.77 -23.08
C ASP A 11 -12.46 -54.19 -21.67
N LEU A 12 -11.66 -53.14 -21.52
CA LEU A 12 -11.51 -52.44 -20.24
C LEU A 12 -12.80 -51.72 -19.83
N LEU A 13 -13.47 -51.04 -20.75
CA LEU A 13 -14.63 -50.20 -20.42
C LEU A 13 -15.97 -50.96 -20.34
N SER A 14 -16.07 -52.19 -20.84
CA SER A 14 -17.36 -52.92 -20.89
C SER A 14 -17.94 -53.23 -19.51
N GLU A 15 -17.08 -53.49 -18.51
CA GLU A 15 -17.48 -53.76 -17.12
C GLU A 15 -17.10 -52.63 -16.16
N TYR A 16 -16.50 -51.56 -16.68
CA TYR A 16 -16.01 -50.46 -15.86
C TYR A 16 -17.17 -49.58 -15.37
N ASN A 17 -17.26 -49.38 -14.05
CA ASN A 17 -18.20 -48.46 -13.45
C ASN A 17 -17.47 -47.29 -12.79
N LYS A 18 -17.49 -46.13 -13.45
CA LYS A 18 -16.83 -44.91 -12.97
C LYS A 18 -17.32 -44.36 -11.63
N ASN A 19 -18.47 -44.83 -11.13
CA ASN A 19 -19.00 -44.41 -9.84
C ASN A 19 -18.50 -45.27 -8.67
N VAL A 20 -17.71 -46.32 -8.95
CA VAL A 20 -17.15 -47.22 -7.94
C VAL A 20 -15.65 -46.99 -7.84
N ARG A 21 -15.12 -46.83 -6.60
CA ARG A 21 -13.68 -46.67 -6.39
C ARG A 21 -12.91 -47.89 -6.91
N PRO A 22 -11.88 -47.72 -7.74
CA PRO A 22 -11.13 -48.81 -8.36
C PRO A 22 -10.10 -49.43 -7.40
N VAL A 23 -10.59 -50.05 -6.32
CA VAL A 23 -9.81 -50.77 -5.31
C VAL A 23 -10.22 -52.24 -5.22
N ARG A 24 -9.32 -53.10 -4.69
CA ARG A 24 -9.57 -54.54 -4.58
C ARG A 24 -10.66 -54.82 -3.56
N LYS A 25 -10.62 -54.12 -2.43
CA LYS A 25 -11.65 -54.11 -1.39
C LYS A 25 -12.04 -52.66 -1.14
N GLN A 26 -13.34 -52.40 -0.92
CA GLN A 26 -13.83 -51.03 -0.69
C GLN A 26 -13.34 -50.41 0.63
N ASP A 27 -12.75 -51.21 1.52
CA ASP A 27 -12.05 -50.78 2.73
C ASP A 27 -10.60 -50.30 2.45
N ASP A 28 -10.05 -50.58 1.27
CA ASP A 28 -8.69 -50.18 0.90
C ASP A 28 -8.66 -48.69 0.50
N THR A 29 -7.60 -47.98 0.91
CA THR A 29 -7.40 -46.56 0.58
C THR A 29 -6.75 -46.40 -0.80
N ILE A 30 -7.25 -45.45 -1.60
CA ILE A 30 -6.57 -44.99 -2.82
C ILE A 30 -5.59 -43.87 -2.46
N ASN A 31 -4.33 -44.03 -2.86
CA ASN A 31 -3.33 -42.97 -2.76
C ASN A 31 -3.35 -42.12 -4.04
N VAL A 32 -3.55 -40.82 -3.87
CA VAL A 32 -3.54 -39.81 -4.93
C VAL A 32 -2.36 -38.89 -4.69
N THR A 33 -1.43 -38.87 -5.64
CA THR A 33 -0.26 -37.99 -5.63
C THR A 33 -0.55 -36.76 -6.49
N VAL A 34 -0.23 -35.57 -5.98
CA VAL A 34 -0.52 -34.29 -6.64
C VAL A 34 0.72 -33.42 -6.72
N GLN A 35 1.08 -32.94 -7.90
CA GLN A 35 2.11 -31.90 -8.08
C GLN A 35 1.52 -30.71 -8.81
N MET A 36 1.74 -29.50 -8.27
CA MET A 36 1.26 -28.27 -8.90
C MET A 36 2.40 -27.59 -9.67
N TYR A 37 2.13 -27.21 -10.91
CA TYR A 37 3.02 -26.46 -11.79
C TYR A 37 2.46 -25.07 -12.00
N VAL A 38 3.14 -24.05 -11.46
CA VAL A 38 2.66 -22.68 -11.50
C VAL A 38 3.08 -22.02 -12.81
N LYS A 39 2.11 -21.51 -13.58
CA LYS A 39 2.39 -20.76 -14.80
C LYS A 39 2.52 -19.27 -14.53
N SER A 40 1.55 -18.71 -13.84
CA SER A 40 1.51 -17.28 -13.50
C SER A 40 0.50 -17.01 -12.40
N ILE A 41 0.80 -16.04 -11.55
CA ILE A 41 -0.21 -15.39 -10.72
C ILE A 41 -0.92 -14.38 -11.63
N GLN A 42 -2.23 -14.51 -11.82
CA GLN A 42 -2.98 -13.65 -12.73
C GLN A 42 -3.53 -12.42 -12.01
N GLU A 43 -4.08 -12.63 -10.82
CA GLU A 43 -4.74 -11.58 -10.05
C GLU A 43 -4.46 -11.79 -8.56
N PHE A 44 -4.07 -10.72 -7.89
CA PHE A 44 -4.12 -10.64 -6.44
C PHE A 44 -4.81 -9.33 -6.10
N ASP A 45 -6.13 -9.42 -5.95
CA ASP A 45 -6.97 -8.29 -5.56
C ASP A 45 -7.11 -8.28 -4.05
N GLU A 46 -6.36 -7.37 -3.44
CA GLU A 46 -6.37 -7.19 -1.99
C GLU A 46 -7.70 -6.65 -1.50
N VAL A 47 -8.40 -5.83 -2.31
CA VAL A 47 -9.64 -5.17 -1.90
C VAL A 47 -10.78 -6.18 -1.83
N SER A 48 -10.83 -7.13 -2.76
CA SER A 48 -11.80 -8.22 -2.77
C SER A 48 -11.31 -9.53 -2.13
N GLU A 49 -10.08 -9.54 -1.59
CA GLU A 49 -9.43 -10.71 -0.98
C GLU A 49 -9.36 -11.93 -1.93
N LYS A 50 -9.15 -11.67 -3.22
CA LYS A 50 -9.09 -12.70 -4.28
C LYS A 50 -7.67 -12.97 -4.73
N PHE A 51 -7.32 -14.25 -4.80
CA PHE A 51 -6.05 -14.75 -5.30
C PHE A 51 -6.28 -15.73 -6.44
N SER A 52 -5.79 -15.40 -7.63
CA SER A 52 -6.00 -16.16 -8.87
C SER A 52 -4.68 -16.62 -9.48
N VAL A 53 -4.54 -17.91 -9.69
CA VAL A 53 -3.33 -18.55 -10.22
C VAL A 53 -3.69 -19.45 -11.40
N VAL A 54 -2.93 -19.32 -12.49
CA VAL A 54 -2.96 -20.30 -13.58
C VAL A 54 -1.96 -21.40 -13.25
N ALA A 55 -2.46 -22.62 -13.06
CA ALA A 55 -1.63 -23.77 -12.71
C ALA A 55 -2.03 -25.03 -13.48
N GLY A 56 -1.04 -25.85 -13.77
CA GLY A 56 -1.23 -27.25 -14.14
C GLY A 56 -1.11 -28.15 -12.92
N PHE A 57 -1.83 -29.25 -12.89
CA PHE A 57 -1.75 -30.23 -11.80
C PHE A 57 -1.38 -31.57 -12.41
N LEU A 58 -0.34 -32.23 -11.92
CA LEU A 58 -0.07 -33.63 -12.21
C LEU A 58 -0.72 -34.46 -11.12
N ILE A 59 -1.72 -35.26 -11.47
CA ILE A 59 -2.47 -36.09 -10.53
C ILE A 59 -2.27 -37.54 -10.93
N ILE A 60 -1.78 -38.35 -10.00
CA ILE A 60 -1.43 -39.74 -10.23
C ILE A 60 -2.12 -40.62 -9.20
N TRP A 61 -2.82 -41.66 -9.67
CA TRP A 61 -3.41 -42.68 -8.81
C TRP A 61 -3.30 -44.06 -9.47
N LYS A 62 -3.68 -45.09 -8.71
CA LYS A 62 -3.73 -46.48 -9.18
C LYS A 62 -5.18 -46.91 -9.37
N ASP A 63 -5.51 -47.40 -10.55
CA ASP A 63 -6.80 -48.01 -10.87
C ASP A 63 -6.57 -49.49 -11.22
N ILE A 64 -7.04 -50.39 -10.36
CA ILE A 64 -6.84 -51.83 -10.58
C ILE A 64 -7.69 -52.40 -11.71
N SER A 65 -8.80 -51.75 -12.05
CA SER A 65 -9.75 -52.19 -13.07
C SER A 65 -9.25 -51.82 -14.47
N MET A 66 -8.28 -50.91 -14.55
CA MET A 66 -7.62 -50.47 -15.78
C MET A 66 -6.22 -51.09 -15.97
N MET A 67 -6.02 -52.33 -15.49
CA MET A 67 -4.78 -53.10 -15.71
C MET A 67 -4.94 -54.08 -16.87
N TRP A 68 -3.87 -54.28 -17.66
CA TRP A 68 -3.86 -55.28 -18.73
C TRP A 68 -2.46 -55.81 -19.01
N ASP A 69 -2.37 -56.95 -19.71
CA ASP A 69 -1.09 -57.47 -20.20
C ASP A 69 -0.81 -56.92 -21.62
N PRO A 70 0.25 -56.11 -21.83
CA PRO A 70 0.60 -55.60 -23.15
C PRO A 70 0.77 -56.68 -24.21
N ALA A 71 1.21 -57.88 -23.83
CA ALA A 71 1.41 -58.99 -24.77
C ALA A 71 0.11 -59.41 -25.48
N GLY A 72 -1.04 -59.26 -24.81
CA GLY A 72 -2.35 -59.57 -25.38
C GLY A 72 -2.89 -58.54 -26.38
N TYR A 73 -2.32 -57.33 -26.42
CA TYR A 73 -2.84 -56.20 -27.19
C TYR A 73 -1.77 -55.54 -28.05
N GLY A 74 -0.97 -56.36 -28.74
CA GLY A 74 0.04 -55.88 -29.70
C GLY A 74 1.16 -55.04 -29.07
N GLY A 75 1.47 -55.27 -27.79
CA GLY A 75 2.50 -54.55 -27.04
C GLY A 75 2.08 -53.18 -26.54
N ALA A 76 0.79 -52.84 -26.55
CA ALA A 76 0.31 -51.55 -26.07
C ALA A 76 0.58 -51.38 -24.56
N TYR A 77 1.51 -50.51 -24.19
CA TYR A 77 1.85 -50.23 -22.78
C TYR A 77 1.06 -49.06 -22.17
N GLN A 78 0.44 -48.23 -23.01
CA GLN A 78 -0.32 -47.07 -22.57
C GLN A 78 -1.50 -46.78 -23.49
N ILE A 79 -2.56 -46.21 -22.91
CA ILE A 79 -3.76 -45.76 -23.62
C ILE A 79 -4.22 -44.39 -23.12
N LEU A 80 -5.10 -43.75 -23.87
CA LEU A 80 -5.77 -42.50 -23.48
C LEU A 80 -7.27 -42.76 -23.38
N THR A 81 -7.89 -42.30 -22.29
CA THR A 81 -9.34 -42.34 -22.10
C THR A 81 -9.91 -40.92 -21.99
N SER A 82 -11.22 -40.78 -22.15
CA SER A 82 -11.92 -39.55 -21.80
C SER A 82 -12.04 -39.41 -20.29
N TYR A 83 -12.00 -38.17 -19.79
CA TYR A 83 -12.31 -37.86 -18.39
C TYR A 83 -13.68 -38.40 -17.96
N ASP A 84 -14.69 -38.30 -18.83
CA ASP A 84 -16.07 -38.65 -18.51
C ASP A 84 -16.34 -40.17 -18.45
N ASP A 85 -15.42 -41.00 -18.94
CA ASP A 85 -15.61 -42.44 -19.10
C ASP A 85 -15.04 -43.26 -17.93
N VAL A 86 -14.19 -42.65 -17.10
CA VAL A 86 -13.43 -43.34 -16.04
C VAL A 86 -13.64 -42.69 -14.67
N TRP A 87 -13.30 -43.41 -13.59
CA TRP A 87 -13.29 -42.83 -12.25
C TRP A 87 -12.12 -41.84 -12.14
N VAL A 88 -12.36 -40.70 -11.50
CA VAL A 88 -11.36 -39.66 -11.26
C VAL A 88 -11.48 -39.19 -9.82
N PRO A 89 -10.37 -39.03 -9.08
CA PRO A 89 -10.40 -38.38 -7.78
C PRO A 89 -10.60 -36.88 -8.00
N GLU A 90 -11.86 -36.44 -8.11
CA GLU A 90 -12.19 -35.03 -8.33
C GLU A 90 -11.70 -34.18 -7.16
N LEU A 91 -10.68 -33.37 -7.42
CA LEU A 91 -10.14 -32.42 -6.45
C LEU A 91 -10.85 -31.08 -6.58
N ILE A 92 -11.42 -30.61 -5.48
CA ILE A 92 -12.17 -29.36 -5.40
C ILE A 92 -11.43 -28.41 -4.47
N LEU A 93 -11.36 -27.15 -4.89
CA LEU A 93 -10.79 -26.06 -4.08
C LEU A 93 -11.68 -25.82 -2.85
N THR A 94 -11.08 -25.81 -1.65
CA THR A 94 -11.85 -25.69 -0.39
C THR A 94 -12.22 -24.27 -0.01
N SER A 95 -11.57 -23.26 -0.61
CA SER A 95 -11.87 -21.84 -0.39
C SER A 95 -11.97 -21.08 -1.71
N PRO A 96 -12.97 -21.37 -2.56
CA PRO A 96 -13.16 -20.70 -3.83
C PRO A 96 -13.69 -19.27 -3.65
N SER A 97 -13.23 -18.34 -4.48
CA SER A 97 -13.73 -16.95 -4.49
C SER A 97 -14.85 -16.69 -5.51
N ASP A 98 -15.04 -17.61 -6.45
CA ASP A 98 -16.09 -17.64 -7.47
C ASP A 98 -16.81 -19.01 -7.38
N ASP A 99 -17.45 -19.47 -8.47
CA ASP A 99 -18.16 -20.75 -8.50
C ASP A 99 -17.25 -21.95 -8.19
N VAL A 100 -17.82 -22.94 -7.51
CA VAL A 100 -17.14 -24.20 -7.20
C VAL A 100 -17.09 -25.05 -8.46
N GLU A 101 -15.89 -25.41 -8.88
CA GLU A 101 -15.68 -26.22 -10.07
C GLU A 101 -14.53 -27.22 -9.87
N SER A 102 -14.67 -28.43 -10.43
CA SER A 102 -13.59 -29.44 -10.49
C SER A 102 -12.39 -28.92 -11.30
N LEU A 103 -11.19 -29.41 -11.00
CA LEU A 103 -10.00 -29.14 -11.82
C LEU A 103 -10.16 -29.60 -13.28
N GLY A 104 -11.03 -30.57 -13.54
CA GLY A 104 -11.23 -31.17 -14.85
C GLY A 104 -12.19 -30.45 -15.79
N ALA A 105 -12.06 -30.79 -17.06
CA ALA A 105 -13.01 -30.46 -18.11
C ALA A 105 -13.17 -31.65 -19.08
N THR A 106 -14.25 -31.65 -19.86
CA THR A 106 -14.62 -32.75 -20.77
C THR A 106 -13.60 -33.01 -21.88
N TRP A 107 -12.77 -32.02 -22.22
CA TRP A 107 -11.69 -32.20 -23.20
C TRP A 107 -10.45 -32.90 -22.63
N ASN A 108 -10.34 -33.02 -21.30
CA ASN A 108 -9.18 -33.62 -20.65
C ASN A 108 -9.12 -35.12 -20.97
N ARG A 109 -7.90 -35.60 -21.21
CA ARG A 109 -7.60 -37.01 -21.40
C ARG A 109 -6.82 -37.54 -20.21
N ILE A 110 -7.06 -38.79 -19.85
CA ILE A 110 -6.32 -39.48 -18.80
C ILE A 110 -5.46 -40.55 -19.47
N ARG A 111 -4.17 -40.56 -19.13
CA ARG A 111 -3.23 -41.55 -19.62
C ARG A 111 -3.17 -42.70 -18.64
N TYR A 112 -3.52 -43.89 -19.10
CA TYR A 112 -3.36 -45.12 -18.35
C TYR A 112 -2.15 -45.88 -18.85
N TYR A 113 -1.37 -46.43 -17.93
CA TYR A 113 -0.31 -47.40 -18.19
C TYR A 113 -0.81 -48.82 -17.88
N ALA A 114 -0.20 -49.82 -18.52
CA ALA A 114 -0.62 -51.22 -18.44
C ALA A 114 -0.67 -51.78 -17.02
N ASP A 115 0.14 -51.21 -16.13
CA ASP A 115 0.17 -51.56 -14.71
C ASP A 115 -1.02 -50.99 -13.94
N GLY A 116 -1.92 -50.20 -14.54
CA GLY A 116 -3.05 -49.53 -13.90
C GLY A 116 -2.74 -48.14 -13.34
N THR A 117 -1.55 -47.59 -13.60
CA THR A 117 -1.22 -46.22 -13.19
C THR A 117 -1.94 -45.22 -14.09
N ALA A 118 -2.74 -44.35 -13.49
CA ALA A 118 -3.45 -43.27 -14.16
C ALA A 118 -2.70 -41.95 -13.95
N VAL A 119 -2.52 -41.20 -15.03
CA VAL A 119 -1.89 -39.88 -15.01
C VAL A 119 -2.83 -38.87 -15.67
N TRP A 120 -3.18 -37.85 -14.92
CA TRP A 120 -4.09 -36.79 -15.34
C TRP A 120 -3.43 -35.42 -15.15
N ILE A 121 -3.47 -34.59 -16.18
CA ILE A 121 -2.83 -33.26 -16.17
C ILE A 121 -3.84 -32.17 -16.55
N PRO A 122 -4.73 -31.74 -15.65
CA PRO A 122 -5.57 -30.58 -15.88
C PRO A 122 -4.77 -29.27 -15.77
N VAL A 123 -5.16 -28.28 -16.56
CA VAL A 123 -4.70 -26.89 -16.44
C VAL A 123 -5.89 -26.01 -16.15
N LYS A 124 -5.80 -25.19 -15.10
CA LYS A 124 -6.93 -24.38 -14.66
C LYS A 124 -6.49 -23.02 -14.12
N LEU A 125 -7.37 -22.03 -14.30
CA LEU A 125 -7.37 -20.80 -13.53
C LEU A 125 -8.05 -21.08 -12.19
N VAL A 126 -7.25 -21.16 -11.13
CA VAL A 126 -7.73 -21.39 -9.76
C VAL A 126 -7.92 -20.04 -9.10
N LYS A 127 -9.13 -19.81 -8.56
CA LYS A 127 -9.49 -18.56 -7.89
C LYS A 127 -9.91 -18.85 -6.45
N SER A 128 -9.14 -18.37 -5.50
CA SER A 128 -9.32 -18.64 -4.07
C SER A 128 -9.43 -17.36 -3.27
N THR A 129 -10.09 -17.43 -2.12
CA THR A 129 -10.04 -16.36 -1.14
C THR A 129 -8.70 -16.40 -0.39
N CYS A 130 -8.08 -15.25 -0.21
CA CYS A 130 -6.83 -15.11 0.56
C CYS A 130 -6.94 -13.90 1.48
N ALA A 131 -6.88 -14.14 2.79
CA ALA A 131 -6.89 -13.07 3.77
C ALA A 131 -5.59 -12.27 3.69
N VAL A 132 -5.72 -10.94 3.59
CA VAL A 132 -4.59 -10.02 3.37
C VAL A 132 -4.28 -9.25 4.66
N ASP A 133 -2.99 -9.20 5.05
CA ASP A 133 -2.51 -8.33 6.13
C ASP A 133 -1.80 -7.09 5.54
N VAL A 134 -2.53 -5.99 5.47
CA VAL A 134 -2.05 -4.70 4.94
C VAL A 134 -1.50 -3.75 6.01
N LYS A 135 -1.18 -4.23 7.22
CA LYS A 135 -0.76 -3.38 8.34
C LYS A 135 0.43 -2.48 7.99
N ILE A 136 1.47 -3.04 7.36
CA ILE A 136 2.73 -2.36 7.01
C ILE A 136 2.81 -1.99 5.52
N PHE A 137 1.66 -1.82 4.85
CA PHE A 137 1.59 -1.39 3.46
C PHE A 137 2.47 -0.15 3.19
N PRO A 138 3.27 -0.11 2.09
CA PRO A 138 3.37 -1.10 1.00
C PRO A 138 4.52 -2.12 1.16
N PHE A 139 5.12 -2.26 2.35
CA PHE A 139 6.26 -3.16 2.58
C PHE A 139 5.79 -4.48 3.21
N ASP A 140 4.64 -4.96 2.75
CA ASP A 140 3.93 -6.11 3.26
C ASP A 140 4.33 -7.42 2.57
N THR A 141 4.03 -8.52 3.26
CA THR A 141 4.18 -9.88 2.76
C THR A 141 2.89 -10.62 3.05
N GLN A 142 2.39 -11.34 2.05
CA GLN A 142 1.13 -12.07 2.11
C GLN A 142 1.40 -13.57 2.01
N THR A 143 0.60 -14.36 2.71
CA THR A 143 0.64 -15.82 2.65
C THR A 143 -0.70 -16.32 2.16
N CYS A 144 -0.74 -16.80 0.92
CA CYS A 144 -1.94 -17.36 0.32
C CYS A 144 -1.80 -18.86 0.14
N THR A 145 -2.83 -19.61 0.51
CA THR A 145 -2.83 -21.07 0.44
C THR A 145 -3.94 -21.55 -0.47
N LEU A 146 -3.59 -22.34 -1.48
CA LEU A 146 -4.54 -23.03 -2.35
C LEU A 146 -4.70 -24.46 -1.88
N SER A 147 -5.91 -24.82 -1.50
CA SER A 147 -6.19 -26.06 -0.79
C SER A 147 -7.22 -26.91 -1.55
N PHE A 148 -6.86 -28.15 -1.86
CA PHE A 148 -7.68 -29.05 -2.68
C PHE A 148 -8.01 -30.33 -1.91
N SER A 149 -9.27 -30.75 -1.96
CA SER A 149 -9.73 -31.97 -1.31
C SER A 149 -10.68 -32.75 -2.23
N ALA A 150 -10.69 -34.07 -2.07
CA ALA A 150 -11.63 -34.96 -2.75
C ALA A 150 -12.96 -34.98 -1.98
N MET A 151 -13.85 -34.03 -2.28
CA MET A 151 -15.14 -33.90 -1.58
C MET A 151 -15.98 -35.16 -1.74
N GLY A 152 -16.60 -35.60 -0.64
CA GLY A 152 -17.42 -36.82 -0.61
C GLY A 152 -16.66 -38.10 -0.27
N TYR A 153 -15.33 -38.06 -0.17
CA TYR A 153 -14.51 -39.18 0.30
C TYR A 153 -13.98 -38.96 1.72
N GLU A 154 -13.95 -40.02 2.52
CA GLU A 154 -13.35 -39.99 3.85
C GLU A 154 -11.82 -40.22 3.81
N PHE A 155 -11.15 -39.91 4.92
CA PHE A 155 -9.70 -39.96 5.07
C PHE A 155 -9.10 -41.37 4.91
N ASN A 156 -9.92 -42.41 5.09
CA ASN A 156 -9.57 -43.82 4.91
C ASN A 156 -9.89 -44.32 3.49
N GLU A 157 -10.65 -43.58 2.70
CA GLU A 157 -11.03 -43.98 1.34
C GLU A 157 -10.07 -43.39 0.30
N VAL A 158 -9.73 -42.10 0.45
CA VAL A 158 -8.81 -41.39 -0.45
C VAL A 158 -7.78 -40.63 0.37
N PHE A 159 -6.52 -41.01 0.22
CA PHE A 159 -5.37 -40.30 0.77
C PHE A 159 -4.74 -39.42 -0.30
N ILE A 160 -4.60 -38.13 -0.03
CA ILE A 160 -4.02 -37.16 -0.97
C ILE A 160 -2.69 -36.68 -0.41
N MET A 161 -1.64 -36.71 -1.22
CA MET A 161 -0.31 -36.26 -0.83
C MET A 161 0.36 -35.48 -1.96
N PRO A 162 1.15 -34.45 -1.64
CA PRO A 162 1.93 -33.77 -2.66
C PRO A 162 3.11 -34.66 -3.12
N GLU A 163 3.54 -34.55 -4.37
CA GLU A 163 4.72 -35.29 -4.88
C GLU A 163 6.02 -34.77 -4.27
N THR A 164 6.11 -33.46 -4.07
CA THR A 164 7.23 -32.76 -3.44
C THR A 164 6.72 -31.82 -2.35
N ASP A 165 7.61 -31.26 -1.54
CA ASP A 165 7.28 -30.29 -0.49
C ASP A 165 7.06 -28.86 -1.03
N GLN A 166 7.07 -28.67 -2.34
CA GLN A 166 6.98 -27.38 -3.02
C GLN A 166 6.16 -27.45 -4.31
N ALA A 167 5.58 -26.32 -4.72
CA ALA A 167 5.03 -26.21 -6.06
C ALA A 167 6.17 -26.02 -7.08
N ASP A 168 6.02 -26.61 -8.27
CA ASP A 168 7.00 -26.45 -9.35
C ASP A 168 6.84 -25.06 -9.98
N MET A 169 7.94 -24.29 -9.98
CA MET A 169 8.00 -22.92 -10.50
C MET A 169 8.81 -22.83 -11.81
N ALA A 170 9.19 -23.96 -12.43
CA ALA A 170 10.06 -23.96 -13.62
C ALA A 170 9.43 -23.26 -14.83
N LEU A 171 8.09 -23.23 -14.90
CA LEU A 171 7.32 -22.58 -15.97
C LEU A 171 6.75 -21.21 -15.55
N PHE A 172 7.09 -20.74 -14.35
CA PHE A 172 6.54 -19.52 -13.75
C PHE A 172 7.00 -18.27 -14.49
N THR A 173 6.05 -17.37 -14.73
CA THR A 173 6.30 -16.03 -15.24
C THR A 173 6.18 -15.04 -14.08
N GLU A 174 7.21 -14.24 -13.86
CA GLU A 174 7.26 -13.27 -12.77
C GLU A 174 6.10 -12.27 -12.81
N HIS A 175 5.56 -11.96 -11.63
CA HIS A 175 4.49 -10.98 -11.49
C HIS A 175 5.06 -9.55 -11.35
N PRO A 176 4.45 -8.54 -11.99
CA PRO A 176 4.99 -7.17 -11.99
C PRO A 176 4.89 -6.48 -10.63
N MET A 177 3.97 -6.89 -9.75
CA MET A 177 3.76 -6.25 -8.44
C MET A 177 4.21 -7.11 -7.25
N TRP A 178 4.46 -8.41 -7.47
CA TRP A 178 4.66 -9.39 -6.39
C TRP A 178 5.83 -10.31 -6.72
N ASP A 179 6.68 -10.52 -5.73
CA ASP A 179 7.74 -11.53 -5.76
C ASP A 179 7.29 -12.75 -4.96
N VAL A 180 7.43 -13.94 -5.55
CA VAL A 180 7.24 -15.19 -4.81
C VAL A 180 8.54 -15.48 -4.07
N VAL A 181 8.54 -15.27 -2.75
CA VAL A 181 9.72 -15.43 -1.89
C VAL A 181 9.90 -16.88 -1.46
N ASP A 182 8.79 -17.57 -1.24
CA ASP A 182 8.78 -18.95 -0.76
C ASP A 182 7.50 -19.65 -1.23
N ASN A 183 7.56 -20.96 -1.36
CA ASN A 183 6.40 -21.80 -1.60
C ASN A 183 6.50 -23.10 -0.81
N THR A 184 5.34 -23.69 -0.49
CA THR A 184 5.25 -24.94 0.26
C THR A 184 4.12 -25.80 -0.28
N ALA A 185 4.25 -27.11 -0.13
CA ALA A 185 3.23 -28.09 -0.42
C ALA A 185 3.15 -29.07 0.76
N SER A 186 1.95 -29.28 1.28
CA SER A 186 1.72 -30.18 2.41
C SER A 186 0.37 -30.86 2.31
N SER A 187 0.21 -32.00 2.98
CA SER A 187 -1.07 -32.66 3.15
C SER A 187 -1.51 -32.60 4.62
N GLU A 188 -2.77 -32.27 4.83
CA GLU A 188 -3.37 -32.18 6.16
C GLU A 188 -4.79 -32.78 6.16
N ARG A 189 -5.28 -33.12 7.36
CA ARG A 189 -6.68 -33.53 7.52
C ARG A 189 -7.58 -32.30 7.54
N PHE A 190 -8.60 -32.30 6.69
CA PHE A 190 -9.65 -31.31 6.66
C PHE A 190 -10.98 -31.98 7.03
N GLY A 191 -11.36 -31.86 8.30
CA GLY A 191 -12.52 -32.58 8.84
C GLY A 191 -12.35 -34.10 8.74
N SER A 192 -13.23 -34.76 7.99
CA SER A 192 -13.19 -36.20 7.73
C SER A 192 -12.41 -36.59 6.48
N SER A 193 -11.83 -35.65 5.73
CA SER A 193 -11.16 -35.89 4.44
C SER A 193 -9.69 -35.45 4.48
N TRP A 194 -8.91 -35.90 3.49
CA TRP A 194 -7.57 -35.34 3.25
C TRP A 194 -7.64 -34.13 2.34
N GLN A 195 -6.73 -33.19 2.55
CA GLN A 195 -6.56 -32.01 1.71
C GLN A 195 -5.06 -31.79 1.42
N VAL A 196 -4.73 -31.47 0.17
CA VAL A 196 -3.40 -31.00 -0.21
C VAL A 196 -3.42 -29.49 -0.35
N SER A 197 -2.43 -28.83 0.24
CA SER A 197 -2.34 -27.37 0.34
C SER A 197 -1.03 -26.87 -0.25
N PHE A 198 -1.12 -25.90 -1.14
CA PHE A 198 0.00 -25.21 -1.77
C PHE A 198 0.05 -23.77 -1.26
N GLY A 199 1.05 -23.45 -0.45
CA GLY A 199 1.26 -22.13 0.14
C GLY A 199 2.21 -21.27 -0.71
N PHE A 200 1.89 -19.99 -0.85
CA PHE A 200 2.71 -18.99 -1.52
C PHE A 200 2.96 -17.81 -0.61
N LYS A 201 4.24 -17.50 -0.39
CA LYS A 201 4.65 -16.30 0.34
C LYS A 201 5.03 -15.21 -0.67
N LEU A 202 4.17 -14.21 -0.78
CA LEU A 202 4.25 -13.14 -1.75
C LEU A 202 4.75 -11.84 -1.09
N LYS A 203 5.78 -11.22 -1.64
CA LYS A 203 6.29 -9.92 -1.17
C LYS A 203 6.00 -8.84 -2.20
N ARG A 204 5.46 -7.70 -1.76
CA ARG A 204 5.12 -6.60 -2.67
C ARG A 204 6.37 -5.86 -3.16
N LYS A 205 6.36 -5.45 -4.43
CA LYS A 205 7.26 -4.44 -5.00
C LYS A 205 6.74 -3.03 -4.67
N PRO A 206 7.39 -2.26 -3.79
CA PRO A 206 6.82 -1.01 -3.25
C PRO A 206 6.99 0.21 -4.17
N GLU A 207 7.81 0.10 -5.22
CA GLU A 207 8.29 1.22 -6.06
C GLU A 207 7.16 2.08 -6.62
N TYR A 208 6.14 1.44 -7.18
CA TYR A 208 4.96 2.13 -7.72
C TYR A 208 4.22 2.93 -6.65
N VAL A 209 4.06 2.36 -5.46
CA VAL A 209 3.37 3.02 -4.33
C VAL A 209 4.21 4.16 -3.76
N ILE A 210 5.54 4.01 -3.71
CA ILE A 210 6.44 5.07 -3.24
C ILE A 210 6.29 6.31 -4.14
N VAL A 211 6.34 6.14 -5.46
CA VAL A 211 6.28 7.25 -6.42
C VAL A 211 4.89 7.87 -6.52
N ASN A 212 3.84 7.05 -6.56
CA ASN A 212 2.48 7.53 -6.87
C ASN A 212 1.62 7.80 -5.63
N VAL A 213 2.02 7.31 -4.44
CA VAL A 213 1.26 7.50 -3.20
C VAL A 213 2.07 8.28 -2.16
N LEU A 214 3.26 7.79 -1.78
CA LEU A 214 4.00 8.40 -0.68
C LEU A 214 4.57 9.78 -1.03
N LEU A 215 5.10 9.94 -2.24
CA LEU A 215 5.72 11.19 -2.69
C LEU A 215 4.71 12.35 -2.85
N PRO A 216 3.50 12.15 -3.41
CA PRO A 216 2.44 13.16 -3.36
C PRO A 216 2.00 13.57 -1.94
N ILE A 217 1.88 12.62 -1.00
CA ILE A 217 1.55 12.93 0.41
C ILE A 217 2.63 13.83 1.03
N LEU A 218 3.90 13.55 0.74
CA LEU A 218 5.02 14.36 1.19
C LEU A 218 4.93 15.80 0.64
N PHE A 219 4.66 15.96 -0.66
CA PHE A 219 4.50 17.28 -1.26
C PHE A 219 3.30 18.06 -0.72
N LEU A 220 2.15 17.40 -0.53
CA LEU A 220 0.98 18.04 0.09
C LEU A 220 1.27 18.48 1.53
N SER A 221 2.04 17.68 2.28
CA SER A 221 2.47 18.04 3.64
C SER A 221 3.36 19.29 3.64
N ILE A 222 4.27 19.42 2.67
CA ILE A 222 5.12 20.61 2.51
C ILE A 222 4.28 21.84 2.13
N LEU A 223 3.36 21.69 1.17
CA LEU A 223 2.46 22.78 0.74
C LEU A 223 1.60 23.28 1.91
N ASN A 224 1.14 22.40 2.79
CA ASN A 224 0.38 22.78 3.98
C ASN A 224 1.16 23.73 4.92
N LEU A 225 2.49 23.63 4.98
CA LEU A 225 3.34 24.52 5.80
C LEU A 225 3.56 25.89 5.15
N VAL A 226 3.46 26.00 3.83
CA VAL A 226 3.67 27.26 3.07
C VAL A 226 2.66 28.34 3.47
N VAL A 227 1.51 27.97 4.05
CA VAL A 227 0.52 28.91 4.63
C VAL A 227 1.17 30.00 5.49
N PHE A 228 2.12 29.63 6.34
CA PHE A 228 2.75 30.55 7.29
C PHE A 228 3.81 31.45 6.66
N LEU A 229 4.24 31.14 5.43
CA LEU A 229 5.12 32.00 4.64
C LEU A 229 4.33 33.02 3.82
N LEU A 230 3.02 32.81 3.64
CA LEU A 230 2.18 33.70 2.86
C LEU A 230 1.81 34.95 3.67
N VAL A 231 2.10 36.11 3.09
CA VAL A 231 1.81 37.41 3.72
C VAL A 231 0.30 37.59 3.88
N PRO A 232 -0.21 37.94 5.08
CA PRO A 232 -1.65 38.10 5.33
C PRO A 232 -2.35 39.13 4.42
N GLU A 233 -1.61 40.12 3.92
CA GLU A 233 -2.11 41.20 3.05
C GLU A 233 -2.58 40.71 1.68
N SER A 234 -2.20 39.50 1.26
CA SER A 234 -2.58 38.92 -0.03
C SER A 234 -4.07 38.59 -0.14
N GLY A 235 -4.80 38.45 0.97
CA GLY A 235 -6.20 37.99 0.96
C GLY A 235 -6.41 36.50 0.63
N GLU A 236 -5.50 35.89 -0.14
CA GLU A 236 -5.59 34.50 -0.62
C GLU A 236 -5.24 33.42 0.44
N ARG A 237 -4.84 33.84 1.64
CA ARG A 237 -4.31 32.93 2.68
C ARG A 237 -5.31 31.88 3.13
N ILE A 238 -6.56 32.27 3.34
CA ILE A 238 -7.61 31.33 3.80
C ILE A 238 -8.03 30.41 2.66
N ALA A 239 -8.13 30.93 1.43
CA ALA A 239 -8.42 30.12 0.25
C ALA A 239 -7.34 29.06 0.02
N TYR A 240 -6.06 29.41 0.19
CA TYR A 240 -4.95 28.46 0.15
C TYR A 240 -5.08 27.35 1.21
N CYS A 241 -5.39 27.69 2.48
CA CYS A 241 -5.59 26.67 3.53
C CYS A 241 -6.71 25.68 3.16
N ILE A 242 -7.86 26.19 2.70
CA ILE A 242 -9.02 25.36 2.36
C ILE A 242 -8.72 24.45 1.15
N THR A 243 -8.03 24.98 0.13
CA THR A 243 -7.68 24.20 -1.07
C THR A 243 -6.68 23.08 -0.77
N VAL A 244 -5.68 23.32 0.10
CA VAL A 244 -4.75 22.27 0.54
C VAL A 244 -5.47 21.22 1.40
N LEU A 245 -6.32 21.64 2.34
CA LEU A 245 -7.13 20.72 3.16
C LEU A 245 -8.00 19.81 2.29
N LEU A 246 -8.68 20.38 1.30
CA LEU A 246 -9.49 19.63 0.34
C LEU A 246 -8.63 18.65 -0.47
N SER A 247 -7.45 19.09 -0.93
CA SER A 247 -6.53 18.24 -1.70
C SER A 247 -6.07 17.02 -0.89
N ILE A 248 -5.75 17.20 0.39
CA ILE A 248 -5.39 16.10 1.31
C ILE A 248 -6.59 15.16 1.52
N ALA A 249 -7.80 15.70 1.71
CA ALA A 249 -9.01 14.89 1.89
C ALA A 249 -9.31 14.03 0.65
N VAL A 250 -9.21 14.60 -0.55
CA VAL A 250 -9.37 13.88 -1.82
C VAL A 250 -8.32 12.78 -1.94
N PHE A 251 -7.06 13.08 -1.65
CA PHE A 251 -5.99 12.09 -1.72
C PHE A 251 -6.20 10.94 -0.72
N MET A 252 -6.67 11.24 0.49
CA MET A 252 -7.05 10.21 1.46
C MET A 252 -8.15 9.30 0.93
N THR A 253 -9.20 9.86 0.31
CA THR A 253 -10.28 9.05 -0.28
C THR A 253 -9.76 8.13 -1.37
N ILE A 254 -8.85 8.60 -2.22
CA ILE A 254 -8.22 7.79 -3.27
C ILE A 254 -7.41 6.63 -2.65
N VAL A 255 -6.55 6.91 -1.67
CA VAL A 255 -5.74 5.87 -1.02
C VAL A 255 -6.62 4.87 -0.27
N SER A 256 -7.67 5.33 0.39
CA SER A 256 -8.62 4.46 1.09
C SER A 256 -9.40 3.55 0.14
N ALA A 257 -9.57 3.92 -1.13
CA ALA A 257 -10.23 3.09 -2.13
C ALA A 257 -9.31 1.98 -2.68
N MET A 258 -7.99 2.13 -2.54
CA MET A 258 -6.99 1.14 -2.96
C MET A 258 -6.72 0.07 -1.90
N LEU A 259 -7.19 0.28 -0.67
CA LEU A 259 -6.94 -0.62 0.46
C LEU A 259 -8.18 -1.49 0.74
N PRO A 260 -7.99 -2.72 1.25
CA PRO A 260 -9.11 -3.56 1.68
C PRO A 260 -9.96 -2.90 2.76
N ARG A 261 -11.26 -3.18 2.73
CA ARG A 261 -12.22 -2.74 3.74
C ARG A 261 -12.16 -3.62 4.98
N THR A 262 -10.99 -3.73 5.60
CA THR A 262 -10.78 -4.53 6.81
C THR A 262 -10.64 -3.62 8.05
N SER A 263 -11.23 -4.05 9.16
CA SER A 263 -11.12 -3.36 10.45
C SER A 263 -9.97 -3.88 11.31
N LYS A 264 -9.43 -5.06 10.96
CA LYS A 264 -8.35 -5.74 11.69
C LYS A 264 -7.44 -6.44 10.68
N PRO A 265 -6.17 -6.02 10.51
CA PRO A 265 -5.56 -4.77 11.02
C PRO A 265 -5.85 -3.56 10.13
N VAL A 266 -5.98 -2.37 10.72
CA VAL A 266 -6.03 -1.11 9.96
C VAL A 266 -4.62 -0.74 9.47
N PRO A 267 -4.43 -0.38 8.18
CA PRO A 267 -3.14 0.04 7.64
C PRO A 267 -2.53 1.25 8.35
N ILE A 268 -1.22 1.24 8.58
CA ILE A 268 -0.50 2.36 9.21
C ILE A 268 -0.59 3.63 8.34
N ILE A 269 -0.63 3.49 7.01
CA ILE A 269 -0.81 4.62 6.08
C ILE A 269 -2.13 5.36 6.32
N SER A 270 -3.20 4.65 6.71
CA SER A 270 -4.49 5.27 7.02
C SER A 270 -4.41 6.16 8.27
N PHE A 271 -3.69 5.74 9.30
CA PHE A 271 -3.42 6.58 10.48
C PHE A 271 -2.59 7.81 10.12
N LYS A 272 -1.59 7.67 9.25
CA LYS A 272 -0.78 8.80 8.77
C LYS A 272 -1.63 9.84 8.05
N LEU A 273 -2.49 9.42 7.12
CA LEU A 273 -3.39 10.31 6.40
C LEU A 273 -4.39 11.02 7.33
N MET A 274 -4.88 10.31 8.35
CA MET A 274 -5.76 10.90 9.37
C MET A 274 -5.05 11.99 10.19
N ILE A 275 -3.78 11.76 10.55
CA ILE A 275 -2.95 12.77 11.23
C ILE A 275 -2.71 13.98 10.32
N ASP A 276 -2.49 13.78 9.02
CA ASP A 276 -2.28 14.89 8.07
C ASP A 276 -3.50 15.81 7.95
N ILE A 277 -4.70 15.22 7.91
CA ILE A 277 -5.95 15.99 7.92
C ILE A 277 -6.11 16.75 9.23
N ALA A 278 -5.80 16.11 10.37
CA ALA A 278 -5.87 16.78 11.67
C ALA A 278 -4.90 17.97 11.76
N ILE A 279 -3.66 17.80 11.28
CA ILE A 279 -2.66 18.88 11.20
C ILE A 279 -3.13 20.00 10.27
N SER A 280 -3.63 19.67 9.07
CA SER A 280 -4.14 20.67 8.11
C SER A 280 -5.35 21.45 8.67
N SER A 281 -6.24 20.77 9.38
CA SER A 281 -7.38 21.40 10.04
C SER A 281 -6.92 22.36 11.14
N ALA A 282 -5.95 21.95 11.96
CA ALA A 282 -5.37 22.79 13.00
C ALA A 282 -4.65 24.03 12.41
N ILE A 283 -3.89 23.85 11.32
CA ILE A 283 -3.25 24.96 10.58
C ILE A 283 -4.29 25.96 10.09
N THR A 284 -5.40 25.47 9.53
CA THR A 284 -6.49 26.33 9.03
C THR A 284 -7.10 27.16 10.17
N VAL A 285 -7.37 26.55 11.33
CA VAL A 285 -7.89 27.27 12.51
C VAL A 285 -6.90 28.33 13.00
N VAL A 286 -5.61 27.97 13.12
CA VAL A 286 -4.56 28.91 13.53
C VAL A 286 -4.43 30.06 12.54
N ALA A 287 -4.51 29.80 11.23
CA ALA A 287 -4.45 30.82 10.19
C ALA A 287 -5.63 31.80 10.28
N ILE A 288 -6.86 31.32 10.51
CA ILE A 288 -8.05 32.17 10.71
C ILE A 288 -7.89 33.04 11.96
N LEU A 289 -7.47 32.45 13.08
CA LEU A 289 -7.22 33.18 14.32
C LEU A 289 -6.12 34.23 14.14
N ASN A 290 -5.04 33.87 13.44
CA ASN A 290 -3.95 34.80 13.20
C ASN A 290 -4.37 35.96 12.28
N LEU A 291 -5.17 35.69 11.26
CA LEU A 291 -5.73 36.73 10.39
C LEU A 291 -6.66 37.69 11.15
N ARG A 292 -7.44 37.16 12.11
CA ARG A 292 -8.25 38.00 13.02
C ARG A 292 -7.39 38.89 13.91
N ILE A 293 -6.24 38.40 14.38
CA ILE A 293 -5.27 39.16 15.17
C ILE A 293 -4.58 40.22 14.30
N TYR A 294 -4.24 39.87 13.05
CA TYR A 294 -3.61 40.77 12.09
C TYR A 294 -4.47 42.00 11.77
N ASN A 295 -5.78 41.78 11.59
CA ASN A 295 -6.75 42.82 11.24
C ASN A 295 -7.27 43.62 12.46
N LYS A 296 -6.69 43.44 13.64
CA LYS A 296 -7.13 44.15 14.85
C LYS A 296 -6.65 45.60 14.82
N ASP A 297 -7.48 46.53 15.30
CA ASP A 297 -7.20 47.97 15.23
C ASP A 297 -5.85 48.33 15.88
N PRO A 298 -5.01 49.16 15.23
CA PRO A 298 -3.69 49.56 15.74
C PRO A 298 -3.74 50.27 17.11
N GLU A 299 -4.87 50.89 17.43
CA GLU A 299 -5.08 51.63 18.67
C GLU A 299 -5.46 50.73 19.86
N SER A 300 -5.84 49.47 19.60
CA SER A 300 -6.20 48.54 20.66
C SER A 300 -4.93 48.09 21.42
N PRO A 301 -4.87 48.25 22.76
CA PRO A 301 -3.66 47.93 23.50
C PRO A 301 -3.38 46.42 23.47
N VAL A 302 -2.14 46.05 23.14
CA VAL A 302 -1.68 44.67 23.25
C VAL A 302 -1.59 44.29 24.74
N PRO A 303 -2.15 43.14 25.15
CA PRO A 303 -2.02 42.67 26.53
C PRO A 303 -0.55 42.52 26.95
N LYS A 304 -0.22 42.96 28.18
CA LYS A 304 1.16 42.97 28.71
C LYS A 304 1.82 41.58 28.71
N TRP A 305 1.04 40.51 28.92
CA TRP A 305 1.54 39.13 28.88
C TRP A 305 2.03 38.73 27.48
N LEU A 306 1.37 39.22 26.43
CA LEU A 306 1.67 38.92 25.03
C LEU A 306 2.92 39.67 24.57
N ILE A 307 3.11 40.90 25.06
CA ILE A 307 4.35 41.67 24.93
C ILE A 307 5.52 40.96 25.62
N GLY A 308 5.30 40.39 26.81
CA GLY A 308 6.28 39.59 27.53
C GLY A 308 6.74 38.37 26.71
N ILE A 309 5.80 37.62 26.14
CA ILE A 309 6.09 36.47 25.26
C ILE A 309 6.86 36.91 24.02
N TYR A 310 6.43 38.00 23.36
CA TYR A 310 7.13 38.54 22.20
C TYR A 310 8.59 38.87 22.51
N ARG A 311 8.85 39.56 23.64
CA ARG A 311 10.20 39.90 24.08
C ARG A 311 11.04 38.65 24.43
N ILE A 312 10.46 37.63 25.03
CA ILE A 312 11.16 36.38 25.36
C ILE A 312 11.57 35.64 24.08
N LEU A 313 10.65 35.46 23.13
CA LEU A 313 10.90 34.77 21.86
C LEU A 313 11.87 35.53 20.95
N THR A 314 11.74 36.86 20.88
CA THR A 314 12.71 37.68 20.13
C THR A 314 14.07 37.72 20.82
N CYS A 315 14.16 37.68 22.15
CA CYS A 315 15.46 37.64 22.84
C CYS A 315 16.18 36.29 22.64
N THR A 316 15.46 35.17 22.61
CA THR A 316 16.04 33.84 22.31
C THR A 316 16.45 33.68 20.84
N LEU A 317 15.73 34.30 19.89
CA LEU A 317 16.11 34.36 18.46
C LEU A 317 17.23 35.40 18.17
N CYS A 318 17.23 36.57 18.85
CA CYS A 318 18.24 37.62 18.71
C CYS A 318 19.60 37.24 19.34
N CYS A 319 19.64 36.37 20.35
CA CYS A 319 20.91 35.86 20.86
C CYS A 319 21.71 35.03 19.83
N LYS A 320 21.12 34.65 18.69
CA LYS A 320 21.82 34.05 17.54
C LYS A 320 22.04 34.99 16.34
N ARG A 321 21.59 36.24 16.40
CA ARG A 321 21.85 37.23 15.33
C ARG A 321 22.25 38.58 15.95
N LYS A 322 23.53 38.71 16.31
CA LYS A 322 24.18 40.02 16.34
C LYS A 322 24.25 40.52 14.90
N ILE A 323 23.24 41.23 14.44
CA ILE A 323 23.40 42.17 13.33
C ILE A 323 23.90 43.46 13.97
N GLU A 324 25.16 43.80 13.74
CA GLU A 324 25.64 45.16 13.98
C GLU A 324 24.77 46.14 13.19
N PRO A 325 24.17 47.16 13.83
CA PRO A 325 23.40 48.17 13.11
C PRO A 325 24.38 49.19 12.54
N LEU A 326 25.06 48.85 11.44
CA LEU A 326 26.04 49.74 10.85
C LEU A 326 25.85 50.00 9.34
N GLU A 327 24.62 50.12 8.82
CA GLU A 327 24.49 50.58 7.43
C GLU A 327 23.23 51.35 7.01
N MET A 328 22.30 51.67 7.93
CA MET A 328 21.18 52.58 7.61
C MET A 328 21.47 54.06 7.93
N ARG A 329 22.31 54.32 8.96
CA ARG A 329 22.67 55.70 9.39
C ARG A 329 23.61 56.39 8.39
N THR A 330 24.43 55.63 7.65
CA THR A 330 25.36 56.16 6.63
C THR A 330 24.65 56.58 5.36
N LEU A 331 23.55 55.92 4.97
CA LEU A 331 22.74 56.30 3.81
C LEU A 331 21.90 57.55 4.08
N LEU A 332 21.28 57.66 5.26
CA LEU A 332 20.51 58.87 5.65
C LEU A 332 21.40 60.11 5.86
N ARG A 333 22.65 59.94 6.35
CA ARG A 333 23.62 61.05 6.41
C ARG A 333 24.12 61.49 5.04
N LYS A 334 24.24 60.55 4.07
CA LYS A 334 24.63 60.86 2.68
C LYS A 334 23.50 61.55 1.92
N THR A 335 22.25 61.13 2.08
CA THR A 335 21.08 61.79 1.45
C THR A 335 20.78 63.15 2.09
N SER A 336 20.92 63.29 3.41
CA SER A 336 20.78 64.59 4.10
C SER A 336 21.84 65.63 3.66
N LYS A 337 23.11 65.22 3.49
CA LYS A 337 24.16 66.11 2.97
C LYS A 337 23.95 66.46 1.49
N ALA A 338 23.43 65.54 0.68
CA ALA A 338 23.11 65.81 -0.73
C ALA A 338 21.94 66.81 -0.88
N ILE A 339 20.89 66.68 -0.05
CA ILE A 339 19.74 67.59 -0.05
C ILE A 339 20.12 69.00 0.47
N ARG A 340 21.02 69.09 1.47
CA ARG A 340 21.50 70.37 2.01
C ARG A 340 22.42 71.13 1.03
N ILE A 341 23.10 70.43 0.11
CA ILE A 341 23.95 71.07 -0.92
C ILE A 341 23.10 71.60 -2.10
N GLN A 342 21.95 70.98 -2.40
CA GLN A 342 21.04 71.47 -3.44
C GLN A 342 20.20 72.67 -2.98
N THR A 343 19.81 72.74 -1.70
CA THR A 343 19.03 73.88 -1.16
C THR A 343 19.89 75.12 -0.89
N VAL A 344 21.18 74.97 -0.54
CA VAL A 344 22.10 76.11 -0.34
C VAL A 344 22.49 76.80 -1.66
N LYS A 345 22.29 76.16 -2.82
CA LYS A 345 22.48 76.80 -4.14
C LYS A 345 21.23 77.51 -4.69
N ALA A 346 20.08 77.39 -4.03
CA ALA A 346 18.81 77.96 -4.49
C ALA A 346 18.27 79.08 -3.58
N ILE A 347 18.96 79.43 -2.49
CA ILE A 347 18.56 80.49 -1.57
C ILE A 347 19.75 81.44 -1.39
N SER A 348 20.03 82.22 -2.43
CA SER A 348 20.86 83.42 -2.35
C SER A 348 20.09 84.62 -2.87
N THR A 349 18.88 84.85 -2.35
CA THR A 349 18.17 86.13 -2.42
C THR A 349 17.04 86.11 -1.40
N ALA A 350 16.95 87.18 -0.61
CA ALA A 350 15.99 87.48 0.45
C ALA A 350 16.15 86.66 1.74
N GLU A 351 15.98 87.18 2.95
CA GLU A 351 16.08 88.49 3.60
C GLU A 351 16.00 88.13 5.11
N ASN A 352 16.52 88.99 5.98
CA ASN A 352 16.51 88.79 7.44
C ASN A 352 15.13 88.42 7.98
N ASP A 353 15.06 87.50 8.95
CA ASP A 353 14.41 87.82 10.23
C ASP A 353 14.76 86.85 11.36
N ASN A 354 14.83 87.44 12.55
CA ASN A 354 15.23 86.83 13.82
C ASN A 354 14.10 86.03 14.49
N ASN A 355 14.52 85.17 15.43
CA ASN A 355 13.77 84.51 16.51
C ASN A 355 12.94 83.26 16.17
N PHE A 356 13.42 82.09 16.61
CA PHE A 356 12.57 81.16 17.37
C PHE A 356 13.39 80.21 18.26
N GLU A 357 13.12 80.32 19.56
CA GLU A 357 13.20 79.34 20.65
C GLU A 357 14.06 78.07 20.54
N LYS A 358 14.96 77.92 21.53
CA LYS A 358 15.45 76.62 21.99
C LYS A 358 14.33 75.87 22.70
N GLN A 359 14.07 74.62 22.30
CA GLN A 359 13.67 73.60 23.28
C GLN A 359 14.23 72.20 22.90
N PRO A 360 14.75 71.43 23.88
CA PRO A 360 15.36 70.13 23.66
C PRO A 360 14.35 69.00 23.92
N SER A 361 14.47 67.88 23.21
CA SER A 361 14.14 66.57 23.78
C SER A 361 14.57 65.44 22.85
N ASP A 362 15.37 64.53 23.41
CA ASP A 362 15.51 63.15 22.97
C ASP A 362 14.12 62.55 22.66
N LEU A 363 13.80 62.35 21.38
CA LEU A 363 12.79 61.36 21.00
C LEU A 363 13.51 60.01 20.89
N THR A 364 13.59 59.31 22.01
CA THR A 364 13.63 57.84 21.97
C THR A 364 12.31 57.39 21.36
N VAL A 365 12.32 57.07 20.06
CA VAL A 365 11.22 56.35 19.42
C VAL A 365 11.18 54.96 20.07
N GLU A 366 10.42 54.82 21.15
CA GLU A 366 9.99 53.50 21.63
C GLU A 366 9.17 52.88 20.50
N GLU A 367 9.76 51.89 19.82
CA GLU A 367 9.09 51.07 18.83
C GLU A 367 7.87 50.40 19.49
N ARG A 368 6.67 50.97 19.31
CA ARG A 368 5.44 50.38 19.85
C ARG A 368 5.17 49.06 19.13
N ILE A 369 5.16 47.97 19.89
CA ILE A 369 4.84 46.63 19.38
C ILE A 369 3.38 46.65 18.87
N THR A 370 3.19 46.41 17.58
CA THR A 370 1.87 46.38 16.93
C THR A 370 1.31 44.95 16.86
N TRP A 371 -0.01 44.83 16.67
CA TRP A 371 -0.67 43.54 16.42
C TRP A 371 -0.15 42.81 15.19
N LYS A 372 0.35 43.55 14.17
CA LYS A 372 1.02 42.97 13.00
C LYS A 372 2.30 42.23 13.39
N ASN A 373 3.15 42.82 14.25
CA ASN A 373 4.39 42.16 14.71
C ASN A 373 4.10 40.87 15.49
N ILE A 374 3.02 40.87 16.27
CA ILE A 374 2.55 39.70 17.01
C ILE A 374 2.05 38.62 16.04
N SER A 375 1.32 39.01 15.00
CA SER A 375 0.84 38.08 13.97
C SER A 375 1.99 37.39 13.22
N TYR A 376 3.03 38.14 12.83
CA TYR A 376 4.24 37.55 12.23
C TYR A 376 5.02 36.65 13.20
N MET A 377 5.06 36.99 14.49
CA MET A 377 5.63 36.12 15.52
C MET A 377 4.85 34.81 15.63
N ILE A 378 3.51 34.87 15.65
CA ILE A 378 2.64 33.68 15.68
C ILE A 378 2.90 32.82 14.45
N ASP A 379 3.06 33.40 13.27
CA ASP A 379 3.39 32.65 12.04
C ASP A 379 4.72 31.93 12.15
N GLY A 380 5.77 32.59 12.64
CA GLY A 380 7.08 31.96 12.85
C GLY A 380 7.03 30.81 13.87
N VAL A 381 6.31 31.00 14.97
CA VAL A 381 6.15 29.96 16.01
C VAL A 381 5.32 28.80 15.47
N ALA A 382 4.20 29.08 14.79
CA ALA A 382 3.34 28.06 14.20
C ALA A 382 4.06 27.27 13.12
N LEU A 383 4.83 27.93 12.24
CA LEU A 383 5.65 27.26 11.23
C LEU A 383 6.66 26.29 11.87
N CYS A 384 7.35 26.71 12.93
CA CYS A 384 8.28 25.84 13.66
C CYS A 384 7.57 24.65 14.30
N LEU A 385 6.44 24.88 15.00
CA LEU A 385 5.68 23.81 15.65
C LEU A 385 5.09 22.81 14.65
N PHE A 386 4.44 23.28 13.59
CA PHE A 386 3.81 22.41 12.60
C PHE A 386 4.83 21.73 11.69
N SER A 387 5.97 22.35 11.40
CA SER A 387 7.06 21.67 10.67
C SER A 387 7.65 20.53 11.50
N LEU A 388 7.92 20.75 12.80
CA LEU A 388 8.36 19.68 13.70
C LEU A 388 7.32 18.56 13.81
N ALA A 389 6.03 18.89 13.88
CA ALA A 389 4.94 17.91 13.91
C ALA A 389 4.86 17.10 12.60
N ALA A 390 4.94 17.75 11.43
CA ALA A 390 4.89 17.11 10.13
C ALA A 390 6.11 16.21 9.88
N ILE A 391 7.32 16.71 10.16
CA ILE A 391 8.57 15.94 10.03
C ILE A 391 8.56 14.77 11.02
N GLY A 392 8.17 15.00 12.27
CA GLY A 392 8.06 13.96 13.30
C GLY A 392 7.07 12.88 12.90
N SER A 393 5.88 13.25 12.42
CA SER A 393 4.86 12.31 11.93
C SER A 393 5.37 11.48 10.75
N PHE A 394 6.01 12.10 9.76
CA PHE A 394 6.57 11.39 8.61
C PHE A 394 7.74 10.47 9.01
N ALA A 395 8.62 10.92 9.89
CA ALA A 395 9.73 10.11 10.39
C ALA A 395 9.23 8.89 11.18
N VAL A 396 8.24 9.07 12.07
CA VAL A 396 7.60 7.96 12.80
C VAL A 396 6.95 6.98 11.83
N PHE A 397 6.21 7.47 10.83
CA PHE A 397 5.63 6.63 9.78
C PHE A 397 6.70 5.78 9.08
N MET A 398 7.77 6.42 8.59
CA MET A 398 8.86 5.72 7.89
C MET A 398 9.56 4.72 8.80
N ILE A 399 9.83 5.07 10.06
CA ILE A 399 10.48 4.17 11.04
C ILE A 399 9.61 2.94 11.31
N ILE A 400 8.30 3.10 11.49
CA ILE A 400 7.40 1.97 11.77
C ILE A 400 7.31 1.05 10.55
N VAL A 401 7.20 1.63 9.35
CA VAL A 401 6.99 0.90 8.11
C VAL A 401 8.27 0.21 7.61
N THR A 402 9.43 0.86 7.72
CA THR A 402 10.73 0.29 7.30
C THR A 402 11.44 -0.51 8.40
N GLY A 403 11.29 -0.12 9.66
CA GLY A 403 11.97 -0.74 10.80
C GLY A 403 11.45 -2.13 11.17
N ARG A 404 10.28 -2.52 10.69
CA ARG A 404 9.75 -3.89 10.79
C ARG A 404 10.01 -4.76 9.56
N SER A 405 10.67 -4.22 8.53
CA SER A 405 11.04 -4.98 7.33
C SER A 405 12.35 -5.80 7.48
N LYS A 406 12.86 -5.95 8.71
CA LYS A 406 14.04 -6.79 9.02
C LYS A 406 13.67 -7.98 9.88
#